data_AF-T0YCR0-F1
#
_entry.id   AF-T0YCR0-F1
#
_cell.length_a   1.000
_cell.length_b   1.000
_cell.length_c   1.000
_cell.angle_alpha   90.00
_cell.angle_beta   90.00
_cell.angle_gamma   90.00
#
_symmetry.space_group_name_H-M   'P 1'
#
loop_
_entity.id
_entity.type
_entity.pdbx_description
1 polymer ?
#
loop_
_entity_poly.entity_id
_entity_poly.type
_entity_poly.pdbx_seq_one_letter_code
_entity_poly.pdbx_strand_id
1 'polypeptide(L)'
;KALHDLVLDFVDLDVRAGHTGSYTHSTVKAVNSWRKHHGEPAVSGVNIRGRDATPTLADEVAPSPEQVRAVLARAPLRNRVVCALMAYSGVRPEVIGNYLGDDGLTLGDLPELDLTGPEPRFQKTPAAVVVRESISKAGHTYLTFAPPATCRAIEDYLRVRAAGGEKLTRATDLISPGRGANHFLRA
;
A
#
# COMPACT_ATOMS: atom_id res chain seq x y z
N LYS A 1 -12.98 10.62 -36.71
CA LYS A 1 -12.29 11.88 -37.07
C LYS A 1 -12.40 12.88 -35.92
N ALA A 2 -13.60 13.38 -35.58
CA ALA A 2 -13.79 14.31 -34.45
C ALA A 2 -13.15 13.89 -33.11
N LEU A 3 -13.29 12.62 -32.69
CA LEU A 3 -12.66 12.13 -31.45
C LEU A 3 -11.13 12.07 -31.51
N HIS A 4 -10.58 11.70 -32.67
CA HIS A 4 -9.13 11.66 -32.86
C HIS A 4 -8.56 13.08 -32.74
N ASP A 5 -9.22 14.03 -33.39
CA ASP A 5 -8.82 15.44 -33.37
C ASP A 5 -8.95 16.01 -31.95
N LEU A 6 -10.02 15.67 -31.22
CA LEU A 6 -10.18 16.02 -29.80
C LEU A 6 -9.06 15.45 -28.91
N VAL A 7 -8.63 14.22 -29.16
CA VAL A 7 -7.51 13.61 -28.40
C VAL A 7 -6.19 14.31 -28.72
N LEU A 8 -5.96 14.70 -29.98
CA LEU A 8 -4.78 15.49 -30.34
C LEU A 8 -4.82 16.88 -29.70
N ASP A 9 -5.97 17.56 -29.72
CA ASP A 9 -6.16 18.86 -29.08
C ASP A 9 -5.90 18.76 -27.56
N PHE A 10 -6.35 17.67 -26.93
CA PHE A 10 -6.04 17.39 -25.52
C PHE A 10 -4.54 17.21 -25.30
N VAL A 11 -3.86 16.39 -26.13
CA VAL A 11 -2.41 16.17 -26.01
C VAL A 11 -1.65 17.48 -26.14
N ASP A 12 -2.00 18.32 -27.11
CA ASP A 12 -1.38 19.63 -27.31
C ASP A 12 -1.62 20.56 -26.12
N LEU A 13 -2.83 20.58 -25.57
CA LEU A 13 -3.16 21.35 -24.37
C LEU A 13 -2.35 20.89 -23.16
N ASP A 14 -2.26 19.58 -22.93
CA ASP A 14 -1.56 18.97 -21.79
C ASP A 14 -0.05 19.23 -21.85
N VAL A 15 0.52 19.15 -23.06
CA VAL A 15 1.93 19.50 -23.33
C VAL A 15 2.17 21.00 -23.09
N ARG A 16 1.27 21.88 -23.53
CA ARG A 16 1.38 23.34 -23.26
C ARG A 16 1.24 23.67 -21.77
N ALA A 17 0.48 22.88 -21.03
CA ALA A 17 0.36 22.97 -19.58
C ALA A 17 1.60 22.46 -18.83
N GLY A 18 2.57 21.85 -19.53
CA GLY A 18 3.80 21.33 -18.95
C GLY A 18 3.65 19.97 -18.27
N HIS A 19 2.57 19.24 -18.53
CA HIS A 19 2.40 17.90 -18.00
C HIS A 19 3.36 16.90 -18.64
N THR A 20 3.65 15.82 -17.90
CA THR A 20 4.55 14.76 -18.38
C THR A 20 3.85 13.91 -19.42
N GLY A 21 4.61 13.40 -20.40
CA GLY A 21 4.04 12.49 -21.40
C GLY A 21 3.37 11.25 -20.80
N SER A 22 3.83 10.76 -19.65
CA SER A 22 3.21 9.65 -18.92
C SER A 22 1.87 10.02 -18.28
N TYR A 23 1.71 11.26 -17.82
CA TYR A 23 0.43 11.78 -17.34
C TYR A 23 -0.57 11.87 -18.50
N THR A 24 -0.19 12.53 -19.60
CA THR A 24 -1.01 12.65 -20.81
C THR A 24 -1.41 11.28 -21.36
N HIS A 25 -0.46 10.34 -21.40
CA HIS A 25 -0.69 8.97 -21.84
C HIS A 25 -1.68 8.23 -20.95
N SER A 26 -1.68 8.47 -19.63
CA SER A 26 -2.64 7.84 -18.71
C SER A 26 -4.09 8.25 -19.03
N THR A 27 -4.31 9.52 -19.38
CA THR A 27 -5.63 10.01 -19.81
C THR A 27 -6.07 9.37 -21.14
N VAL A 28 -5.18 9.35 -22.15
CA VAL A 28 -5.48 8.70 -23.44
C VAL A 28 -5.74 7.20 -23.28
N LYS A 29 -4.99 6.53 -22.38
CA LYS A 29 -5.21 5.13 -22.03
C LYS A 29 -6.59 4.91 -21.40
N ALA A 30 -7.06 5.81 -20.54
CA ALA A 30 -8.39 5.74 -19.96
C ALA A 30 -9.50 5.83 -21.04
N VAL A 31 -9.37 6.77 -21.97
CA VAL A 31 -10.29 6.90 -23.12
C VAL A 31 -10.30 5.62 -23.96
N ASN A 32 -9.11 5.09 -24.31
CA ASN A 32 -9.00 3.86 -25.08
C ASN A 32 -9.57 2.63 -24.34
N SER A 33 -9.40 2.57 -23.02
CA SER A 33 -9.98 1.52 -22.17
C SER A 33 -11.51 1.59 -22.18
N TRP A 34 -12.08 2.79 -22.08
CA TRP A 34 -13.53 3.00 -22.16
C TRP A 34 -14.08 2.57 -23.52
N ARG A 35 -13.43 2.97 -24.62
CA ARG A 35 -13.84 2.56 -25.98
C ARG A 35 -13.82 1.04 -26.16
N LYS A 36 -12.74 0.40 -25.69
CA LYS A 36 -12.62 -1.06 -25.71
C LYS A 36 -13.75 -1.74 -24.94
N HIS A 37 -14.16 -1.18 -23.78
CA HIS A 37 -15.30 -1.68 -23.02
C HIS A 37 -16.62 -1.58 -23.80
N HIS A 38 -16.76 -0.54 -24.64
CA HIS A 38 -17.92 -0.35 -25.53
C HIS A 38 -17.78 -1.01 -26.91
N GLY A 39 -16.78 -1.88 -27.11
CA GLY A 39 -16.58 -2.58 -28.39
C GLY A 39 -16.08 -1.69 -29.53
N GLU A 40 -15.67 -0.46 -29.22
CA GLU A 40 -15.10 0.47 -30.19
C GLU A 40 -13.58 0.28 -30.33
N PRO A 41 -13.01 0.53 -31.52
CA PRO A 41 -11.56 0.48 -31.71
C PRO A 41 -10.85 1.54 -30.86
N ALA A 42 -9.57 1.38 -30.55
CA ALA A 42 -8.79 2.42 -29.89
C ALA A 42 -8.58 3.64 -30.82
N VAL A 43 -8.29 4.80 -30.23
CA VAL A 43 -7.78 5.97 -30.97
C VAL A 43 -6.31 5.68 -31.31
N SER A 44 -6.04 5.41 -32.59
CA SER A 44 -4.70 5.16 -33.13
C SER A 44 -4.05 6.44 -33.65
N GLY A 45 -2.73 6.44 -33.84
CA GLY A 45 -1.99 7.55 -34.47
C GLY A 45 -1.60 8.69 -33.52
N VAL A 46 -1.86 8.54 -32.22
CA VAL A 46 -1.51 9.54 -31.20
C VAL A 46 -0.12 9.23 -30.65
N ASN A 47 0.87 10.04 -31.03
CA ASN A 47 2.24 9.92 -30.55
C ASN A 47 2.50 10.90 -29.41
N ILE A 48 2.75 10.36 -28.21
CA ILE A 48 3.02 11.15 -27.01
C ILE A 48 4.51 10.98 -26.66
N ARG A 49 5.28 12.08 -26.72
CA ARG A 49 6.69 12.08 -26.34
C ARG A 49 6.82 11.79 -24.85
N GLY A 50 7.70 10.84 -24.48
CA GLY A 50 7.94 10.51 -23.07
C GLY A 50 6.78 9.80 -22.37
N ARG A 51 5.91 9.11 -23.14
CA ARG A 51 4.75 8.36 -22.59
C ARG A 51 5.09 7.31 -21.53
N ASP A 52 6.32 6.78 -21.59
CA ASP A 52 6.83 5.75 -20.70
C ASP A 52 7.85 6.33 -19.70
N ALA A 53 8.04 7.67 -19.69
CA ALA A 53 8.97 8.33 -18.78
C ALA A 53 8.38 8.45 -17.37
N THR A 54 9.18 8.15 -16.36
CA THR A 54 8.86 8.29 -14.94
C THR A 54 9.74 9.37 -14.29
N PRO A 55 9.59 10.66 -14.66
CA PRO A 55 10.52 11.71 -14.25
C PRO A 55 10.57 11.90 -12.73
N THR A 56 9.47 11.64 -12.01
CA THR A 56 9.43 11.73 -10.55
C THR A 56 10.22 10.62 -9.85
N LEU A 57 10.50 9.51 -10.54
CA LEU A 57 11.25 8.37 -10.00
C LEU A 57 12.72 8.38 -10.46
N ALA A 58 13.09 9.27 -11.39
CA ALA A 58 14.40 9.25 -12.04
C ALA A 58 15.56 9.43 -11.04
N ASP A 59 15.35 10.30 -10.06
CA ASP A 59 16.32 10.62 -9.00
C ASP A 59 15.90 10.04 -7.63
N GLU A 60 14.91 9.14 -7.59
CA GLU A 60 14.46 8.55 -6.33
C GLU A 60 15.49 7.55 -5.80
N VAL A 61 15.92 7.74 -4.55
CA VAL A 61 16.90 6.88 -3.89
C VAL A 61 16.22 6.11 -2.78
N ALA A 62 16.43 4.79 -2.78
CA ALA A 62 15.97 3.94 -1.68
C ALA A 62 16.63 4.36 -0.36
N PRO A 63 15.86 4.49 0.74
CA PRO A 63 16.43 4.86 2.04
C PRO A 63 17.51 3.89 2.51
N SER A 64 18.58 4.42 3.12
CA SER A 64 19.62 3.61 3.76
C SER A 64 19.09 2.94 5.03
N PRO A 65 19.72 1.84 5.50
CA PRO A 65 19.35 1.20 6.77
C PRO A 65 19.35 2.18 7.96
N GLU A 66 20.27 3.13 8.00
CA GLU A 66 20.36 4.18 9.03
C GLU A 66 19.15 5.12 8.97
N GLN A 67 18.76 5.54 7.77
CA GLN A 67 17.60 6.42 7.55
C GLN A 67 16.31 5.70 7.95
N VAL A 68 16.15 4.43 7.58
CA VAL A 68 15.00 3.62 8.03
C VAL A 68 14.97 3.52 9.55
N ARG A 69 16.10 3.22 10.20
CA ARG A 69 16.17 3.17 11.68
C ARG A 69 15.78 4.50 12.32
N ALA A 70 16.23 5.63 11.77
CA ALA A 70 15.89 6.96 12.26
C ALA A 70 14.38 7.26 12.16
N VAL A 71 13.75 6.89 11.05
CA VAL A 71 12.29 7.02 10.86
C VAL A 71 11.54 6.17 11.88
N LEU A 72 11.91 4.88 12.01
CA LEU A 72 11.24 3.95 12.93
C LEU A 72 11.36 4.39 14.40
N ALA A 73 12.52 4.93 14.80
CA ALA A 73 12.74 5.41 16.16
C ALA A 73 11.81 6.57 16.54
N ARG A 74 11.48 7.45 15.58
CA ARG A 74 10.63 8.64 15.80
C ARG A 74 9.15 8.39 15.53
N ALA A 75 8.82 7.29 14.84
CA ALA A 75 7.45 6.96 14.51
C ALA A 75 6.62 6.57 15.75
N PRO A 76 5.35 7.01 15.85
CA PRO A 76 4.38 6.45 16.79
C PRO A 76 4.27 4.93 16.63
N LEU A 77 3.96 4.18 17.69
CA LEU A 77 3.96 2.71 17.68
C LEU A 77 3.19 2.09 16.51
N ARG A 78 1.96 2.57 16.25
CA ARG A 78 1.15 2.12 15.11
C ARG A 78 1.89 2.29 13.79
N ASN A 79 2.44 3.48 13.54
CA ASN A 79 3.15 3.80 12.29
C ASN A 79 4.48 3.05 12.20
N ARG A 80 5.14 2.79 13.35
CA ARG A 80 6.36 2.01 13.41
C ARG A 80 6.14 0.58 12.91
N VAL A 81 5.02 -0.06 13.28
CA VAL A 81 4.66 -1.39 12.75
C VAL A 81 4.48 -1.34 11.24
N VAL A 82 3.70 -0.37 10.74
CA VAL A 82 3.44 -0.20 9.29
C VAL A 82 4.76 -0.03 8.52
N CYS A 83 5.59 0.93 8.94
CA CYS A 83 6.88 1.20 8.30
C CYS A 83 7.83 0.00 8.39
N ALA A 84 7.87 -0.73 9.51
CA ALA A 84 8.75 -1.88 9.68
C ALA A 84 8.33 -3.07 8.80
N LEU A 85 7.02 -3.30 8.64
CA LEU A 85 6.50 -4.31 7.72
C LEU A 85 6.83 -3.96 6.26
N MET A 86 6.63 -2.70 5.86
CA MET A 86 6.97 -2.27 4.50
C MET A 86 8.47 -2.36 4.23
N ALA A 87 9.29 -1.83 5.13
CA ALA A 87 10.74 -1.74 4.93
C ALA A 87 11.45 -3.09 5.04
N TYR A 88 11.00 -3.97 5.93
CA TYR A 88 11.73 -5.21 6.23
C TYR A 88 11.02 -6.49 5.80
N SER A 89 9.70 -6.46 5.60
CA SER A 89 8.92 -7.62 5.14
C SER A 89 8.41 -7.46 3.71
N GLY A 90 8.66 -6.30 3.08
CA GLY A 90 8.32 -6.04 1.67
C GLY A 90 6.82 -6.05 1.37
N VAL A 91 5.97 -5.86 2.38
CA VAL A 91 4.52 -5.84 2.18
C VAL A 91 4.05 -4.49 1.64
N ARG A 92 3.00 -4.51 0.82
CA ARG A 92 2.33 -3.29 0.35
C ARG A 92 1.46 -2.70 1.46
N PRO A 93 1.20 -1.39 1.47
CA PRO A 93 0.27 -0.78 2.42
C PRO A 93 -1.10 -1.49 2.47
N GLU A 94 -1.65 -1.85 1.31
CA GLU A 94 -2.95 -2.55 1.17
C GLU A 94 -2.98 -3.94 1.80
N VAL A 95 -1.83 -4.60 1.98
CA VAL A 95 -1.75 -5.87 2.73
C VAL A 95 -1.99 -5.61 4.21
N ILE A 96 -1.45 -4.50 4.73
CA ILE A 96 -1.52 -4.17 6.15
C ILE A 96 -2.94 -3.74 6.52
N GLY A 97 -3.61 -3.01 5.63
CA GLY A 97 -5.01 -2.66 5.75
C GLY A 97 -5.49 -1.76 4.62
N ASN A 98 -6.80 -1.56 4.55
CA ASN A 98 -7.41 -0.68 3.55
C ASN A 98 -7.94 0.63 4.18
N TYR A 99 -8.46 1.52 3.33
CA TYR A 99 -8.97 2.82 3.80
C TYR A 99 -10.27 2.69 4.61
N LEU A 100 -11.09 1.67 4.30
CA LEU A 100 -12.38 1.42 4.96
C LEU A 100 -12.20 0.86 6.38
N GLY A 101 -11.04 0.26 6.65
CA GLY A 101 -10.74 -0.40 7.91
C GLY A 101 -11.48 -1.72 8.10
N ASP A 102 -11.86 -2.39 7.02
CA ASP A 102 -12.62 -3.65 7.02
C ASP A 102 -11.85 -4.86 6.47
N ASP A 103 -10.64 -4.67 5.93
CA ASP A 103 -9.72 -5.75 5.57
C ASP A 103 -8.25 -5.35 5.78
N GLY A 104 -7.38 -6.35 5.90
CA GLY A 104 -5.95 -6.23 6.21
C GLY A 104 -5.39 -7.43 6.97
N LEU A 105 -4.13 -7.32 7.39
CA LEU A 105 -3.51 -8.30 8.26
C LEU A 105 -4.22 -8.33 9.63
N THR A 106 -4.45 -9.53 10.12
CA THR A 106 -4.96 -9.87 11.45
C THR A 106 -3.85 -10.52 12.28
N LEU A 107 -4.06 -10.64 13.60
CA LEU A 107 -3.12 -11.37 14.47
C LEU A 107 -3.08 -12.88 14.17
N GLY A 108 -4.08 -13.40 13.45
CA GLY A 108 -4.11 -14.77 12.94
C GLY A 108 -3.13 -15.03 11.81
N ASP A 109 -2.74 -13.97 11.07
CA ASP A 109 -1.79 -14.06 9.96
C ASP A 109 -0.32 -14.09 10.42
N LEU A 110 -0.10 -14.06 11.74
CA LEU A 110 1.19 -14.14 12.43
C LEU A 110 1.20 -15.41 13.30
N PRO A 111 1.48 -16.60 12.73
CA PRO A 111 1.27 -17.87 13.44
C PRO A 111 2.16 -18.02 14.67
N GLU A 112 3.36 -17.44 14.66
CA GLU A 112 4.28 -17.49 15.81
C GLU A 112 3.98 -16.44 16.89
N LEU A 113 2.99 -15.56 16.69
CA LEU A 113 2.51 -14.64 17.72
C LEU A 113 1.66 -15.41 18.73
N ASP A 114 2.08 -15.40 19.99
CA ASP A 114 1.32 -15.95 21.10
C ASP A 114 0.50 -14.86 21.78
N LEU A 115 -0.78 -15.16 22.02
CA LEU A 115 -1.78 -14.30 22.65
C LEU A 115 -2.40 -14.97 23.90
N THR A 116 -1.92 -16.14 24.30
CA THR A 116 -2.47 -16.91 25.43
C THR A 116 -1.97 -16.42 26.79
N GLY A 117 -0.79 -15.80 26.80
CA GLY A 117 -0.16 -15.24 27.99
C GLY A 117 -0.68 -13.83 28.35
N PRO A 118 -0.14 -13.24 29.42
CA PRO A 118 -0.50 -11.89 29.86
C PRO A 118 -0.06 -10.80 28.88
N GLU A 119 0.95 -11.07 28.05
CA GLU A 119 1.45 -10.15 27.03
C GLU A 119 1.62 -10.84 25.67
N PRO A 120 1.32 -10.14 24.56
CA PRO A 120 1.61 -10.62 23.21
C PRO A 120 3.12 -10.80 23.00
N ARG A 121 3.53 -11.97 22.51
CA ARG A 121 4.95 -12.28 22.26
C ARG A 121 5.13 -13.22 21.09
N PHE A 122 6.15 -13.00 20.27
CA PHE A 122 6.56 -13.98 19.26
C PHE A 122 7.38 -15.10 19.88
N GLN A 123 6.96 -16.35 19.64
CA GLN A 123 7.67 -17.54 20.12
C GLN A 123 8.90 -17.88 19.29
N LYS A 124 8.96 -17.37 18.05
CA LYS A 124 10.07 -17.57 17.11
C LYS A 124 10.27 -16.32 16.25
N THR A 125 11.53 -15.98 15.99
CA THR A 125 11.90 -14.91 15.06
C THR A 125 12.99 -15.39 14.08
N PRO A 126 12.97 -14.99 12.79
CA PRO A 126 11.92 -14.21 12.14
C PRO A 126 10.58 -14.97 12.10
N ALA A 127 9.48 -14.24 12.28
CA ALA A 127 8.14 -14.79 12.27
C ALA A 127 7.57 -14.78 10.85
N ALA A 128 6.69 -15.72 10.53
CA ALA A 128 5.97 -15.71 9.27
C ALA A 128 4.91 -14.60 9.27
N VAL A 129 4.70 -13.99 8.10
CA VAL A 129 3.57 -13.13 7.80
C VAL A 129 2.82 -13.78 6.64
N VAL A 130 1.65 -14.31 6.92
CA VAL A 130 0.79 -15.00 5.95
C VAL A 130 -0.08 -13.96 5.25
N VAL A 131 0.23 -13.65 4.00
CA VAL A 131 -0.59 -12.74 3.20
C VAL A 131 -1.65 -13.56 2.49
N ARG A 132 -2.89 -13.45 2.95
CA ARG A 132 -4.06 -14.15 2.39
C ARG A 132 -4.32 -13.72 0.94
N GLU A 133 -4.94 -14.60 0.17
CA GLU A 133 -5.39 -14.31 -1.20
C GLU A 133 -6.21 -13.01 -1.31
N SER A 134 -7.12 -12.75 -0.35
CA SER A 134 -8.01 -11.58 -0.36
C SER A 134 -7.27 -10.23 -0.32
N ILE A 135 -6.10 -10.19 0.33
CA ILE A 135 -5.26 -8.99 0.50
C ILE A 135 -4.00 -9.05 -0.38
N SER A 136 -3.92 -10.02 -1.29
CA SER A 136 -2.81 -10.20 -2.20
C SER A 136 -3.12 -9.58 -3.57
N LYS A 137 -2.29 -8.64 -4.01
CA LYS A 137 -2.41 -8.04 -5.35
C LYS A 137 -2.28 -9.07 -6.48
N ALA A 138 -1.65 -10.21 -6.21
CA ALA A 138 -1.45 -11.27 -7.18
C ALA A 138 -2.55 -12.35 -7.15
N GLY A 139 -3.57 -12.21 -6.29
CA GLY A 139 -4.69 -13.14 -6.21
C GLY A 139 -4.31 -14.54 -5.75
N HIS A 140 -3.27 -14.68 -4.92
CA HIS A 140 -2.93 -15.93 -4.26
C HIS A 140 -2.25 -15.68 -2.91
N THR A 141 -2.39 -16.63 -2.00
CA THR A 141 -1.72 -16.61 -0.69
C THR A 141 -0.21 -16.74 -0.86
N TYR A 142 0.55 -15.92 -0.15
CA TYR A 142 2.00 -16.03 -0.08
C TYR A 142 2.51 -15.74 1.34
N LEU A 143 3.77 -16.11 1.59
CA LEU A 143 4.42 -15.91 2.88
C LEU A 143 5.60 -14.96 2.72
N THR A 144 5.74 -14.05 3.67
CA THR A 144 6.95 -13.26 3.90
C THR A 144 7.35 -13.36 5.37
N PHE A 145 8.41 -12.68 5.77
CA PHE A 145 8.97 -12.80 7.12
C PHE A 145 9.09 -11.44 7.82
N ALA A 146 8.71 -11.41 9.09
CA ALA A 146 8.96 -10.30 10.01
C ALA A 146 10.26 -10.57 10.78
N PRO A 147 11.35 -9.80 10.54
CA PRO A 147 12.57 -9.95 11.32
C PRO A 147 12.37 -9.49 12.79
N PRO A 148 13.34 -9.76 13.67
CA PRO A 148 13.23 -9.41 15.09
C PRO A 148 12.86 -7.95 15.37
N ALA A 149 13.32 -7.01 14.53
CA ALA A 149 12.97 -5.59 14.68
C ALA A 149 11.48 -5.32 14.44
N THR A 150 10.89 -5.94 13.41
CA THR A 150 9.46 -5.84 13.10
C THR A 150 8.62 -6.55 14.16
N CYS A 151 9.05 -7.73 14.61
CA CYS A 151 8.39 -8.47 15.69
C CYS A 151 8.31 -7.63 16.96
N ARG A 152 9.42 -7.00 17.37
CA ARG A 152 9.44 -6.09 18.53
C ARG A 152 8.49 -4.91 18.37
N ALA A 153 8.47 -4.27 17.19
CA ALA A 153 7.54 -3.17 16.94
C ALA A 153 6.07 -3.60 17.06
N ILE A 154 5.73 -4.81 16.59
CA ILE A 154 4.39 -5.39 16.73
C ILE A 154 4.08 -5.64 18.20
N GLU A 155 4.96 -6.31 18.94
CA GLU A 155 4.74 -6.58 20.37
C GLU A 155 4.53 -5.29 21.17
N ASP A 156 5.37 -4.27 20.99
CA ASP A 156 5.25 -3.00 21.70
C ASP A 156 3.90 -2.31 21.42
N TYR A 157 3.45 -2.35 20.17
CA TYR A 157 2.15 -1.80 19.79
C TYR A 157 0.99 -2.59 20.41
N LEU A 158 1.04 -3.92 20.38
CA LEU A 158 0.00 -4.78 20.94
C LEU A 158 -0.05 -4.72 22.47
N ARG A 159 1.09 -4.56 23.15
CA ARG A 159 1.13 -4.34 24.61
C ARG A 159 0.35 -3.09 25.01
N VAL A 160 0.53 -1.98 24.28
CA VAL A 160 -0.23 -0.74 24.56
C VAL A 160 -1.72 -0.92 24.32
N ARG A 161 -2.12 -1.66 23.27
CA ARG A 161 -3.53 -1.99 23.00
C ARG A 161 -4.14 -2.84 24.11
N ALA A 162 -3.45 -3.90 24.52
CA ALA A 162 -3.87 -4.77 25.61
C ALA A 162 -3.97 -4.02 26.94
N ALA A 163 -3.00 -3.15 27.25
CA ALA A 163 -3.02 -2.28 28.43
C ALA A 163 -4.19 -1.27 28.39
N GLY A 164 -4.62 -0.87 27.20
CA GLY A 164 -5.84 -0.08 26.98
C GLY A 164 -7.15 -0.86 27.14
N GLY A 165 -7.09 -2.15 27.52
CA GLY A 165 -8.25 -3.01 27.74
C GLY A 165 -8.75 -3.74 26.49
N GLU A 166 -8.05 -3.64 25.36
CA GLU A 166 -8.43 -4.37 24.15
C GLU A 166 -8.17 -5.88 24.31
N LYS A 167 -9.21 -6.69 24.10
CA LYS A 167 -9.07 -8.16 24.06
C LYS A 167 -8.52 -8.60 22.70
N LEU A 168 -7.22 -8.87 22.66
CA LEU A 168 -6.54 -9.32 21.44
C LEU A 168 -6.87 -10.79 21.14
N THR A 169 -7.33 -11.06 19.93
CA THR A 169 -7.66 -12.40 19.44
C THR A 169 -7.06 -12.61 18.05
N ARG A 170 -7.10 -13.85 17.54
CA ARG A 170 -6.63 -14.16 16.18
C ARG A 170 -7.39 -13.38 15.10
N ALA A 171 -8.66 -13.03 15.33
CA ALA A 171 -9.46 -12.25 14.40
C ALA A 171 -9.23 -10.73 14.52
N THR A 172 -8.47 -10.28 15.52
CA THR A 172 -8.19 -8.87 15.73
C THR A 172 -7.27 -8.33 14.64
N ASP A 173 -7.57 -7.13 14.13
CA ASP A 173 -6.72 -6.46 13.15
C ASP A 173 -5.33 -6.19 13.74
N LEU A 174 -4.28 -6.45 12.93
CA LEU A 174 -2.92 -6.14 13.31
C LEU A 174 -2.76 -4.65 13.55
N ILE A 175 -3.32 -3.83 12.66
CA ILE A 175 -3.37 -2.37 12.80
C ILE A 175 -4.81 -1.95 13.06
N SER A 176 -5.08 -1.35 14.22
CA SER A 176 -6.44 -0.87 14.51
C SER A 176 -6.87 0.18 13.46
N PRO A 177 -8.08 0.06 12.90
CA PRO A 177 -8.61 1.06 11.99
C PRO A 177 -8.82 2.38 12.74
N GLY A 178 -8.36 3.47 12.14
CA GLY A 178 -8.55 4.80 12.70
C GLY A 178 -10.01 5.20 12.56
N ARG A 179 -10.77 5.26 13.65
CA ARG A 179 -12.13 5.80 13.66
C ARG A 179 -12.08 7.34 13.66
N GLY A 180 -11.61 7.92 12.57
CA GLY A 180 -11.63 9.36 12.34
C GLY A 180 -12.53 9.68 11.15
N ALA A 181 -13.36 10.72 11.27
CA ALA A 181 -14.06 11.27 10.12
C ALA A 181 -13.02 11.86 9.16
N ASN A 182 -12.66 11.10 8.14
CA ASN A 182 -11.83 11.60 7.05
C ASN A 182 -12.71 12.55 6.23
N HIS A 183 -12.48 13.87 6.36
CA HIS A 183 -13.27 14.90 5.67
C HIS A 183 -13.30 14.76 4.14
N PHE A 184 -12.37 14.00 3.56
CA PHE A 184 -12.32 13.66 2.14
C PHE A 184 -13.27 12.52 1.73
N LEU A 185 -13.74 11.72 2.68
CA LEU A 185 -14.65 10.59 2.45
C LEU A 185 -16.05 11.05 2.87
N ARG A 186 -16.78 11.63 1.91
CA ARG A 186 -18.23 11.81 2.06
C ARG A 186 -18.89 10.45 1.86
N ALA A 187 -19.61 9.98 2.87
CA ALA A 187 -20.54 8.86 2.77
C ALA A 187 -21.73 9.24 1.89
#